data_AF-A0A6C0GRW9-F1
#
_entry.id   AF-A0A6C0GRW9-F1
#
_cell.length_a   1.000
_cell.length_b   1.000
_cell.length_c   1.000
_cell.angle_alpha   90.00
_cell.angle_beta   90.00
_cell.angle_gamma   90.00
#
_symmetry.space_group_name_H-M   'P 1'
#
loop_
_entity.id
_entity.type
_entity.pdbx_description
1 polymer ?
#
loop_
_entity_poly.entity_id
_entity_poly.type
_entity_poly.pdbx_seq_one_letter_code
_entity_poly.pdbx_strand_id
1 'polypeptide(L)'
;MIWLGTAGGVSRYDGKTFQNFTTKDGLPHNDITTIMEDKTGKLWIGTRGEAFVYNGKRFTTLTHDGNAFQNVFSIIEDKKGNVWLGRDGLWCYDGRTFTKVSDRGVYAIIEDKKGNIWTTGQVKPDRSLWELCRYDQESLYTKKPTVTQILSRGPALLGLLAANDGSIWVGATGELYRYDGETLINFTSKESQK
;
A
#
# COMPACT_ATOMS: atom_id res chain seq x y z
N MET A 1 15.03 5.06 15.66
CA MET A 1 13.91 6.03 15.77
C MET A 1 12.64 5.35 15.32
N ILE A 2 11.48 5.73 15.86
CA ILE A 2 10.18 5.18 15.47
C ILE A 2 9.29 6.35 15.03
N TRP A 3 8.57 6.16 13.92
CA TRP A 3 7.56 7.11 13.43
C TRP A 3 6.18 6.48 13.51
N LEU A 4 5.22 7.25 14.00
CA LEU A 4 3.85 6.81 14.26
C LEU A 4 2.89 7.76 13.54
N GLY A 5 2.01 7.20 12.71
CA GLY A 5 0.90 7.92 12.10
C GLY A 5 -0.35 7.80 12.96
N THR A 6 -1.09 8.90 13.10
CA THR A 6 -2.36 8.94 13.83
C THR A 6 -3.38 9.76 13.04
N ALA A 7 -4.63 9.78 13.50
CA ALA A 7 -5.63 10.71 12.96
C ALA A 7 -5.31 12.20 13.25
N GLY A 8 -4.39 12.47 14.18
CA GLY A 8 -4.03 13.82 14.64
C GLY A 8 -2.65 14.31 14.17
N GLY A 9 -1.96 13.55 13.32
CA GLY A 9 -0.64 13.89 12.79
C GLY A 9 0.39 12.77 12.97
N VAL A 10 1.66 13.17 12.91
CA VAL A 10 2.81 12.27 12.98
C VAL A 10 3.53 12.46 14.32
N SER A 11 3.89 11.36 14.98
CA SER A 11 4.74 11.38 16.18
C SER A 11 6.07 10.68 15.91
N ARG A 12 7.18 11.33 16.28
CA ARG A 12 8.54 10.77 16.24
C ARG A 12 8.98 10.41 17.65
N TYR A 13 9.45 9.18 17.84
CA TYR A 13 10.03 8.71 19.09
C TYR A 13 11.51 8.38 18.92
N ASP A 14 12.36 9.00 19.73
CA ASP A 14 13.82 8.81 19.70
C ASP A 14 14.31 7.70 20.65
N GLY A 15 13.40 7.05 21.38
CA GLY A 15 13.72 6.10 22.45
C GLY A 15 13.60 6.68 23.86
N LYS A 16 13.34 7.99 23.99
CA LYS A 16 13.17 8.71 25.26
C LYS A 16 11.99 9.67 25.25
N THR A 17 11.82 10.43 24.17
CA THR A 17 10.83 11.51 24.05
C THR A 17 10.06 11.43 22.75
N PHE A 18 8.82 11.92 22.79
CA PHE A 18 7.98 12.10 21.61
C PHE A 18 8.06 13.55 21.12
N GLN A 19 8.19 13.71 19.81
CA GLN A 19 7.96 14.97 19.12
C GLN A 19 6.79 14.79 18.16
N ASN A 20 5.78 15.65 18.30
CA ASN A 20 4.56 15.59 17.50
C ASN A 20 4.59 16.67 16.43
N PHE A 21 4.11 16.33 15.24
CA PHE A 21 3.95 17.22 14.12
C PHE A 21 2.49 17.20 13.70
N THR A 22 1.94 18.39 13.44
CA THR A 22 0.58 18.62 12.93
C THR A 22 0.64 19.58 11.74
N THR A 23 -0.51 19.89 11.14
CA THR A 23 -0.63 20.94 10.13
C THR A 23 -0.16 22.32 10.62
N LYS A 24 -0.19 22.57 11.94
CA LYS A 24 0.37 23.79 12.55
C LYS A 24 1.91 23.84 12.43
N ASP A 25 2.54 22.68 12.27
CA ASP A 25 3.98 22.50 12.16
C ASP A 25 4.43 22.28 10.69
N GLY A 26 3.50 22.44 9.73
CA GLY A 26 3.78 22.33 8.30
C GLY A 26 3.49 20.98 7.66
N LEU A 27 2.83 20.04 8.37
CA LEU A 27 2.29 18.85 7.70
C LEU A 27 1.21 19.25 6.69
N PRO A 28 1.19 18.64 5.49
CA PRO A 28 0.08 18.86 4.55
C PRO A 28 -1.27 18.37 5.08
N HIS A 29 -1.29 17.25 5.82
CA HIS A 29 -2.51 16.67 6.38
C HIS A 29 -2.25 15.93 7.69
N ASN A 30 -3.24 15.89 8.59
CA ASN A 30 -3.11 15.26 9.91
C ASN A 30 -3.54 13.79 9.96
N ASP A 31 -4.51 13.38 9.14
CA ASP A 31 -5.05 12.01 9.21
C ASP A 31 -4.16 11.01 8.46
N ILE A 32 -3.18 10.45 9.16
CA ILE A 32 -2.15 9.58 8.60
C ILE A 32 -2.66 8.15 8.46
N THR A 33 -2.52 7.57 7.28
CA THR A 33 -2.96 6.20 6.95
C THR A 33 -1.80 5.23 6.83
N THR A 34 -0.62 5.70 6.40
CA THR A 34 0.58 4.86 6.22
C THR A 34 1.86 5.69 6.26
N ILE A 35 2.94 5.10 6.77
CA ILE A 35 4.28 5.68 6.78
C ILE A 35 5.24 4.59 6.28
N MET A 36 6.04 4.91 5.27
CA MET A 36 7.07 4.03 4.72
C MET A 36 8.40 4.81 4.66
N GLU A 37 9.45 4.28 5.26
CA GLU A 37 10.81 4.83 5.13
C GLU A 37 11.51 4.15 3.95
N ASP A 38 11.98 4.94 2.99
CA ASP A 38 12.74 4.43 1.85
C ASP A 38 14.20 4.16 2.21
N LYS A 39 14.93 3.45 1.34
CA LYS A 39 16.36 3.14 1.50
C LYS A 39 17.26 4.38 1.59
N THR A 40 16.75 5.58 1.25
CA THR A 40 17.49 6.85 1.37
C THR A 40 17.20 7.58 2.68
N GLY A 41 16.32 7.03 3.53
CA GLY A 41 15.90 7.62 4.81
C GLY A 41 14.82 8.69 4.67
N LYS A 42 14.16 8.81 3.51
CA LYS A 42 12.98 9.67 3.38
C LYS A 42 11.75 8.91 3.85
N LEU A 43 10.84 9.62 4.50
CA LEU A 43 9.55 9.07 4.86
C LEU A 43 8.55 9.44 3.77
N TRP A 44 7.84 8.46 3.26
CA TRP A 44 6.70 8.59 2.39
C TRP A 44 5.44 8.36 3.22
N ILE A 45 4.57 9.36 3.27
CA ILE A 45 3.40 9.37 4.14
C ILE A 45 2.14 9.45 3.29
N GLY A 46 1.28 8.45 3.43
CA GLY A 46 -0.09 8.49 2.93
C GLY A 46 -1.02 9.07 4.00
N THR A 47 -2.04 9.78 3.55
CA THR A 47 -3.07 10.36 4.42
C THR A 47 -4.45 10.21 3.79
N ARG A 48 -5.51 10.54 4.55
CA ARG A 48 -6.86 10.73 3.99
C ARG A 48 -7.03 12.02 3.18
N GLY A 49 -6.04 12.90 3.19
CA GLY A 49 -5.92 14.07 2.31
C GLY A 49 -4.69 13.92 1.43
N GLU A 50 -3.85 14.95 1.36
CA GLU A 50 -2.60 14.94 0.61
C GLU A 50 -1.59 13.93 1.16
N ALA A 51 -1.05 13.08 0.29
CA ALA A 51 0.17 12.34 0.56
C ALA A 51 1.40 13.25 0.42
N PHE A 52 2.44 12.97 1.20
CA PHE A 52 3.65 13.80 1.23
C PHE A 52 4.90 13.00 1.58
N VAL A 53 6.06 13.57 1.26
CA VAL A 53 7.38 13.04 1.62
C VAL A 53 8.07 13.96 2.63
N TYR A 54 8.78 13.38 3.59
CA TYR A 54 9.64 14.09 4.53
C TYR A 54 11.10 13.67 4.34
N ASN A 55 11.98 14.64 4.12
CA ASN A 55 13.40 14.41 3.86
C ASN A 55 14.31 14.68 5.07
N GLY A 56 13.75 14.70 6.28
CA GLY A 56 14.48 15.10 7.49
C GLY A 56 14.51 16.61 7.76
N LYS A 57 14.03 17.44 6.81
CA LYS A 57 14.00 18.91 6.96
C LYS A 57 12.65 19.53 6.66
N ARG A 58 11.97 19.07 5.61
CA ARG A 58 10.69 19.64 5.16
C ARG A 58 9.73 18.55 4.70
N PHE A 59 8.44 18.82 4.85
CA PHE A 59 7.36 18.06 4.23
C PHE A 59 7.12 18.60 2.81
N THR A 60 6.87 17.72 1.86
CA THR A 60 6.60 18.09 0.46
C THR A 60 5.47 17.23 -0.09
N THR A 61 4.38 17.85 -0.53
CA THR A 61 3.24 17.16 -1.12
C THR A 61 3.66 16.37 -2.35
N LEU A 62 3.19 15.13 -2.45
CA LEU A 62 3.39 14.28 -3.63
C LEU A 62 2.37 14.69 -4.69
N THR A 63 2.84 15.00 -5.90
CA THR A 63 2.00 15.45 -7.00
C THR A 63 2.29 14.69 -8.29
N HIS A 64 1.29 14.65 -9.16
CA HIS A 64 1.37 14.17 -10.53
C HIS A 64 0.52 15.08 -11.42
N ASP A 65 1.10 15.56 -12.53
CA ASP A 65 0.47 16.53 -13.44
C ASP A 65 -0.16 17.74 -12.72
N GLY A 66 0.55 18.25 -11.70
CA GLY A 66 0.11 19.39 -10.89
C GLY A 66 -0.96 19.07 -9.83
N ASN A 67 -1.45 17.83 -9.77
CA ASN A 67 -2.47 17.40 -8.81
C ASN A 67 -1.84 16.60 -7.66
N ALA A 68 -2.27 16.87 -6.43
CA ALA A 68 -1.81 16.10 -5.27
C ALA A 68 -2.38 14.69 -5.27
N PHE A 69 -1.59 13.71 -4.82
CA PHE A 69 -2.12 12.40 -4.47
C PHE A 69 -2.96 12.52 -3.22
N GLN A 70 -4.22 12.10 -3.32
CA GLN A 70 -5.20 12.18 -2.24
C GLN A 70 -5.56 10.78 -1.76
N ASN A 71 -5.91 10.65 -0.48
CA ASN A 71 -6.45 9.42 0.10
C ASN A 71 -5.52 8.21 -0.11
N VAL A 72 -4.21 8.31 0.06
CA VAL A 72 -3.28 7.18 -0.16
C VAL A 72 -3.31 6.24 1.04
N PHE A 73 -3.57 4.94 0.86
CA PHE A 73 -3.70 3.97 1.98
C PHE A 73 -2.51 3.03 2.14
N SER A 74 -1.76 2.80 1.08
CA SER A 74 -0.58 1.94 1.12
C SER A 74 0.52 2.54 0.28
N ILE A 75 1.73 2.47 0.83
CA ILE A 75 2.97 2.84 0.17
C ILE A 75 4.00 1.76 0.48
N ILE A 76 4.71 1.26 -0.54
CA ILE A 76 5.85 0.37 -0.38
C ILE A 76 7.01 0.83 -1.26
N GLU A 77 8.24 0.50 -0.88
CA GLU A 77 9.38 0.53 -1.80
C GLU A 77 9.65 -0.90 -2.26
N ASP A 78 9.72 -1.13 -3.57
CA ASP A 78 10.08 -2.44 -4.11
C ASP A 78 11.60 -2.71 -4.01
N LYS A 79 12.01 -3.95 -4.28
CA LYS A 79 13.42 -4.37 -4.28
C LYS A 79 14.27 -3.58 -5.27
N LYS A 80 13.68 -3.07 -6.36
CA LYS A 80 14.36 -2.26 -7.38
C LYS A 80 14.47 -0.78 -6.99
N GLY A 81 13.83 -0.37 -5.90
CA GLY A 81 13.86 0.99 -5.38
C GLY A 81 12.76 1.89 -5.92
N ASN A 82 11.76 1.34 -6.62
CA ASN A 82 10.59 2.11 -7.01
C ASN A 82 9.63 2.23 -5.83
N VAL A 83 8.97 3.37 -5.71
CA VAL A 83 7.95 3.60 -4.69
C VAL A 83 6.57 3.39 -5.30
N TRP A 84 5.80 2.50 -4.71
CA TRP A 84 4.43 2.18 -5.12
C TRP A 84 3.45 2.81 -4.15
N LEU A 85 2.37 3.40 -4.67
CA LEU A 85 1.28 3.94 -3.85
C LEU A 85 -0.09 3.66 -4.44
N GLY A 86 -1.11 3.60 -3.58
CA GLY A 86 -2.43 3.14 -3.98
C GLY A 86 -3.61 3.81 -3.30
N ARG A 87 -4.64 4.11 -4.12
CA ARG A 87 -6.05 4.28 -3.70
C ARG A 87 -7.04 4.05 -4.84
N ASP A 88 -7.09 5.01 -5.76
CA ASP A 88 -7.95 5.01 -6.95
C ASP A 88 -7.16 4.62 -8.21
N GLY A 89 -6.16 3.76 -8.01
CA GLY A 89 -5.21 3.29 -8.99
C GLY A 89 -3.95 2.79 -8.29
N LEU A 90 -3.17 1.98 -9.00
CA LEU A 90 -1.82 1.59 -8.61
C LEU A 90 -0.83 2.50 -9.34
N TRP A 91 -0.01 3.22 -8.58
CA TRP A 91 0.98 4.15 -9.12
C TRP A 91 2.39 3.72 -8.74
N CYS A 92 3.34 3.93 -9.64
CA CYS A 92 4.76 3.62 -9.46
C CYS A 92 5.60 4.88 -9.70
N TYR A 93 6.50 5.18 -8.78
CA TYR A 93 7.52 6.22 -8.89
C TYR A 93 8.89 5.59 -9.09
N ASP A 94 9.53 5.90 -10.22
CA ASP A 94 10.83 5.34 -10.63
C ASP A 94 12.04 6.16 -10.15
N GLY A 95 11.83 7.12 -9.24
CA GLY A 95 12.82 8.12 -8.86
C GLY A 95 12.81 9.39 -9.70
N ARG A 96 11.98 9.45 -10.76
CA ARG A 96 11.82 10.63 -11.62
C ARG A 96 10.36 11.02 -11.80
N THR A 97 9.50 10.08 -12.14
CA THR A 97 8.09 10.36 -12.45
C THR A 97 7.15 9.30 -11.90
N PHE A 98 5.90 9.71 -11.67
CA PHE A 98 4.80 8.80 -11.35
C PHE A 98 4.15 8.29 -12.63
N THR A 99 4.00 6.98 -12.74
CA THR A 99 3.25 6.31 -13.81
C THR A 99 2.09 5.53 -13.20
N LYS A 100 0.89 5.67 -13.76
CA LYS A 100 -0.25 4.82 -13.39
C LYS A 100 -0.11 3.47 -14.06
N VAL A 101 0.00 2.42 -13.25
CA VAL A 101 0.15 1.02 -13.67
C VAL A 101 -1.21 0.32 -13.80
N SER A 102 -2.20 0.75 -13.01
CA SER A 102 -3.55 0.17 -13.05
C SER A 102 -4.60 1.16 -12.57
N ASP A 103 -5.81 1.09 -13.13
CA ASP A 103 -6.98 1.84 -12.66
C ASP A 103 -7.77 1.10 -11.55
N ARG A 104 -7.34 -0.12 -11.19
CA ARG A 104 -7.93 -0.92 -10.10
C ARG A 104 -7.82 -0.17 -8.77
N GLY A 105 -8.84 -0.32 -7.92
CA GLY A 105 -8.77 0.21 -6.55
C GLY A 105 -7.64 -0.49 -5.79
N VAL A 106 -6.95 0.25 -4.92
CA VAL A 106 -5.84 -0.29 -4.12
C VAL A 106 -6.03 0.13 -2.66
N TYR A 107 -5.88 -0.82 -1.76
CA TYR A 107 -5.93 -0.60 -0.31
C TYR A 107 -4.63 -1.06 0.36
N ALA A 108 -4.18 -2.28 0.06
CA ALA A 108 -2.88 -2.80 0.49
C ALA A 108 -2.03 -3.16 -0.73
N ILE A 109 -0.72 -2.98 -0.61
CA ILE A 109 0.30 -3.34 -1.59
C ILE A 109 1.40 -4.12 -0.88
N ILE A 110 1.86 -5.22 -1.48
CA ILE A 110 3.11 -5.90 -1.08
C ILE A 110 3.88 -6.35 -2.33
N GLU A 111 5.19 -6.56 -2.17
CA GLU A 111 6.01 -7.26 -3.15
C GLU A 111 6.30 -8.67 -2.64
N ASP A 112 6.11 -9.69 -3.49
CA ASP A 112 6.45 -11.07 -3.13
C ASP A 112 7.94 -11.38 -3.38
N LYS A 113 8.37 -12.61 -3.03
CA LYS A 113 9.77 -13.04 -3.22
C LYS A 113 10.23 -13.02 -4.69
N LYS A 114 9.32 -13.26 -5.63
CA LYS A 114 9.57 -13.28 -7.08
C LYS A 114 9.56 -11.88 -7.69
N GLY A 115 9.18 -10.85 -6.92
CA GLY A 115 9.10 -9.46 -7.37
C GLY A 115 7.77 -9.10 -8.01
N ASN A 116 6.73 -9.95 -7.85
CA ASN A 116 5.39 -9.57 -8.26
C ASN A 116 4.81 -8.59 -7.25
N ILE A 117 4.00 -7.66 -7.74
CA ILE A 117 3.23 -6.76 -6.89
C ILE A 117 1.85 -7.36 -6.65
N TRP A 118 1.45 -7.40 -5.39
CA TRP A 118 0.14 -7.86 -4.97
C TRP A 118 -0.65 -6.69 -4.42
N THR A 119 -1.92 -6.62 -4.80
CA THR A 119 -2.82 -5.59 -4.30
C THR A 119 -4.13 -6.19 -3.83
N THR A 120 -4.68 -5.62 -2.75
CA THR A 120 -6.11 -5.70 -2.49
C THR A 120 -6.77 -4.38 -2.88
N GLY A 121 -8.04 -4.40 -3.22
CA GLY A 121 -8.81 -3.17 -3.31
C GLY A 121 -10.23 -3.36 -3.81
N GLN A 122 -10.96 -2.25 -3.87
CA GLN A 122 -12.36 -2.23 -4.25
C GLN A 122 -12.52 -2.41 -5.76
N VAL A 123 -13.46 -3.25 -6.15
CA VAL A 123 -13.87 -3.41 -7.54
C VAL A 123 -14.65 -2.17 -7.98
N LYS A 124 -14.48 -1.75 -9.23
CA LYS A 124 -15.24 -0.64 -9.83
C LYS A 124 -16.25 -1.22 -10.83
N PRO A 125 -17.51 -0.71 -10.89
CA PRO A 125 -18.07 0.37 -10.05
C PRO A 125 -18.57 -0.10 -8.68
N ASP A 126 -18.74 -1.41 -8.45
CA ASP A 126 -19.27 -1.95 -7.20
C ASP A 126 -18.21 -1.99 -6.08
N ARG A 127 -18.12 -0.87 -5.36
CA ARG A 127 -17.16 -0.68 -4.25
C ARG A 127 -17.47 -1.51 -3.00
N SER A 128 -18.58 -2.28 -2.98
CA SER A 128 -18.86 -3.24 -1.90
C SER A 128 -18.03 -4.51 -2.03
N LEU A 129 -17.56 -4.82 -3.24
CA LEU A 129 -16.77 -6.00 -3.55
C LEU A 129 -15.28 -5.66 -3.58
N TRP A 130 -14.47 -6.64 -3.21
CA TRP A 130 -13.02 -6.51 -3.21
C TRP A 130 -12.36 -7.60 -4.03
N GLU A 131 -11.19 -7.24 -4.53
CA GLU A 131 -10.35 -8.12 -5.34
C GLU A 131 -8.95 -8.27 -4.77
N LEU A 132 -8.38 -9.45 -5.01
CA LEU A 132 -6.96 -9.76 -4.82
C LEU A 132 -6.33 -9.92 -6.19
N CYS A 133 -5.35 -9.07 -6.51
CA CYS A 133 -4.66 -9.11 -7.80
C CYS A 133 -3.15 -9.31 -7.60
N ARG A 134 -2.54 -10.05 -8.53
CA ARG A 134 -1.09 -10.17 -8.69
C ARG A 134 -0.69 -9.59 -10.04
N TYR A 135 0.25 -8.67 -10.03
CA TYR A 135 0.88 -8.07 -11.20
C TYR A 135 2.21 -8.78 -11.43
N ASP A 136 2.34 -9.40 -12.61
CA ASP A 136 3.51 -10.20 -12.96
C ASP A 136 4.75 -9.33 -13.13
N GLN A 137 5.84 -9.71 -12.46
CA GLN A 137 7.10 -8.95 -12.44
C GLN A 137 7.66 -8.68 -13.84
N GLU A 138 7.60 -9.66 -14.76
CA GLU A 138 8.23 -9.57 -16.08
C GLU A 138 7.55 -8.50 -16.93
N SER A 139 6.24 -8.35 -16.76
CA SER A 139 5.41 -7.38 -17.49
C SER A 139 5.10 -6.09 -16.71
N LEU A 140 5.48 -6.02 -15.43
CA LEU A 140 5.08 -4.97 -14.48
C LEU A 140 5.36 -3.54 -14.96
N TYR A 141 6.48 -3.36 -15.67
CA TYR A 141 6.95 -2.06 -16.17
C TYR A 141 6.64 -1.82 -17.66
N THR A 142 5.83 -2.70 -18.26
CA THR A 142 5.33 -2.51 -19.62
C THR A 142 4.08 -1.62 -19.61
N LYS A 143 3.62 -1.18 -20.79
CA LYS A 143 2.40 -0.36 -20.91
C LYS A 143 1.13 -1.08 -20.43
N LYS A 144 1.13 -2.42 -20.43
CA LYS A 144 -0.02 -3.22 -20.05
C LYS A 144 0.47 -4.44 -19.27
N PRO A 145 0.67 -4.31 -17.94
CA PRO A 145 1.13 -5.42 -17.13
C PRO A 145 0.12 -6.58 -17.17
N THR A 146 0.64 -7.78 -17.12
CA THR A 146 -0.14 -9.01 -16.94
C THR A 146 -0.64 -9.05 -15.51
N VAL A 147 -1.97 -9.09 -15.34
CA VAL A 147 -2.62 -9.11 -14.03
C VAL A 147 -3.42 -10.40 -13.89
N THR A 148 -3.12 -11.17 -12.85
CA THR A 148 -3.93 -12.31 -12.42
C THR A 148 -4.86 -11.85 -11.31
N GLN A 149 -6.17 -11.98 -11.51
CA GLN A 149 -7.17 -11.74 -10.47
C GLN A 149 -7.45 -13.05 -9.75
N ILE A 150 -6.98 -13.18 -8.51
CA ILE A 150 -7.11 -14.41 -7.70
C ILE A 150 -8.48 -14.46 -7.01
N LEU A 151 -8.97 -13.31 -6.55
CA LEU A 151 -10.31 -13.15 -5.99
C LEU A 151 -10.94 -11.91 -6.60
N SER A 152 -12.20 -11.98 -7.01
CA SER A 152 -12.89 -10.89 -7.72
C SER A 152 -14.13 -10.35 -7.01
N ARG A 153 -14.65 -11.07 -6.02
CA ARG A 153 -15.88 -10.71 -5.29
C ARG A 153 -15.79 -11.11 -3.81
N GLY A 154 -14.70 -10.72 -3.18
CA GLY A 154 -14.43 -11.00 -1.76
C GLY A 154 -15.03 -9.97 -0.80
N PRO A 155 -15.00 -10.26 0.52
CA PRO A 155 -15.23 -9.25 1.56
C PRO A 155 -14.13 -8.20 1.55
N ALA A 156 -14.19 -7.19 2.42
CA ALA A 156 -13.11 -6.21 2.53
C ALA A 156 -11.77 -6.88 2.89
N LEU A 157 -10.79 -6.78 1.99
CA LEU A 157 -9.46 -7.36 2.11
C LEU A 157 -8.46 -6.28 2.58
N LEU A 158 -8.23 -6.23 3.89
CA LEU A 158 -7.62 -5.09 4.56
C LEU A 158 -6.12 -5.26 4.83
N GLY A 159 -5.58 -6.48 4.70
CA GLY A 159 -4.18 -6.75 4.96
C GLY A 159 -3.59 -7.73 3.97
N LEU A 160 -2.31 -7.56 3.66
CA LEU A 160 -1.52 -8.45 2.83
C LEU A 160 -0.19 -8.75 3.52
N LEU A 161 0.24 -10.01 3.42
CA LEU A 161 1.55 -10.45 3.89
C LEU A 161 2.11 -11.52 2.95
N ALA A 162 3.31 -11.30 2.41
CA ALA A 162 4.08 -12.35 1.74
C ALA A 162 4.86 -13.13 2.80
N ALA A 163 4.55 -14.42 2.94
CA ALA A 163 5.22 -15.29 3.89
C ALA A 163 6.54 -15.85 3.34
N ASN A 164 7.36 -16.40 4.25
CA ASN A 164 8.66 -16.94 3.90
C ASN A 164 8.59 -18.22 3.04
N ASP A 165 7.51 -18.97 3.11
CA ASP A 165 7.25 -20.14 2.25
C ASP A 165 6.77 -19.74 0.83
N GLY A 166 6.59 -18.44 0.57
CA GLY A 166 6.08 -17.92 -0.69
C GLY A 166 4.55 -17.80 -0.74
N SER A 167 3.83 -18.22 0.31
CA SER A 167 2.39 -18.04 0.39
C SER A 167 2.01 -16.58 0.65
N ILE A 168 0.82 -16.18 0.19
CA ILE A 168 0.27 -14.85 0.45
C ILE A 168 -0.88 -14.97 1.44
N TRP A 169 -0.75 -14.32 2.58
CA TRP A 169 -1.83 -14.21 3.56
C TRP A 169 -2.61 -12.93 3.33
N VAL A 170 -3.93 -13.04 3.38
CA VAL A 170 -4.86 -11.94 3.16
C VAL A 170 -5.80 -11.84 4.34
N GLY A 171 -5.64 -10.76 5.11
CA GLY A 171 -6.55 -10.43 6.19
C GLY A 171 -7.80 -9.77 5.63
N ALA A 172 -8.97 -10.24 6.05
CA ALA A 172 -10.26 -9.73 5.61
C ALA A 172 -11.19 -9.47 6.79
N THR A 173 -12.29 -8.74 6.58
CA THR A 173 -13.29 -8.51 7.63
C THR A 173 -13.91 -9.82 8.10
N GLY A 174 -13.48 -10.29 9.28
CA GLY A 174 -13.96 -11.52 9.90
C GLY A 174 -13.37 -12.81 9.31
N GLU A 175 -12.44 -12.70 8.35
CA GLU A 175 -11.90 -13.84 7.62
C GLU A 175 -10.39 -13.76 7.43
N LEU A 176 -9.76 -14.91 7.22
CA LEU A 176 -8.34 -15.02 6.90
C LEU A 176 -8.15 -15.98 5.74
N TYR A 177 -7.46 -15.52 4.69
CA TYR A 177 -7.16 -16.33 3.52
C TYR A 177 -5.67 -16.58 3.39
N ARG A 178 -5.30 -17.73 2.82
CA ARG A 178 -3.94 -18.03 2.37
C ARG A 178 -3.97 -18.49 0.92
N TYR A 179 -3.14 -17.88 0.09
CA TYR A 179 -2.86 -18.33 -1.27
C TYR A 179 -1.54 -19.07 -1.31
N ASP A 180 -1.54 -20.33 -1.76
CA ASP A 180 -0.36 -21.21 -1.78
C ASP A 180 0.44 -21.18 -3.09
N GLY A 181 -0.03 -20.42 -4.08
CA GLY A 181 0.52 -20.39 -5.44
C GLY A 181 -0.44 -20.96 -6.49
N GLU A 182 -1.44 -21.71 -6.05
CA GLU A 182 -2.45 -22.34 -6.92
C GLU A 182 -3.86 -22.03 -6.43
N THR A 183 -4.11 -22.20 -5.13
CA THR A 183 -5.43 -22.09 -4.51
C THR A 183 -5.49 -21.03 -3.42
N LEU A 184 -6.66 -20.41 -3.27
CA LEU A 184 -6.96 -19.49 -2.18
C LEU A 184 -7.86 -20.20 -1.17
N ILE A 185 -7.33 -20.46 0.02
CA ILE A 185 -8.00 -21.21 1.09
C ILE A 185 -8.48 -20.24 2.18
N ASN A 186 -9.73 -20.38 2.62
CA ASN A 186 -10.29 -19.66 3.77
C ASN A 186 -10.02 -20.44 5.07
N PHE A 187 -9.22 -19.88 5.97
CA PHE A 187 -8.79 -20.47 7.24
C PHE A 187 -9.75 -20.22 8.41
N THR A 188 -10.80 -19.44 8.17
CA THR A 188 -11.84 -19.12 9.17
C THR A 188 -13.09 -19.99 9.04
N SER A 189 -13.23 -20.79 7.97
CA SER A 189 -14.33 -21.75 7.85
C SER A 189 -14.09 -22.97 8.76
N LYS A 190 -15.16 -23.52 9.34
CA LYS A 190 -15.08 -24.68 10.27
C LYS A 190 -14.46 -25.95 9.66
N GLU A 191 -14.25 -25.98 8.34
CA GLU A 191 -13.69 -27.13 7.62
C GLU A 191 -12.16 -27.12 7.55
N SER A 192 -11.50 -25.98 7.75
CA SER A 192 -10.03 -25.84 7.62
C SER A 192 -9.25 -25.99 8.94
N GLN A 193 -9.92 -26.35 10.05
CA GLN A 193 -9.32 -26.55 11.38
C GLN A 193 -9.03 -28.02 11.72
N LYS A 194 -8.77 -28.89 10.74
CA LYS A 194 -8.39 -30.30 10.96
C LYS A 194 -6.97 -30.60 10.53
#